data_AF-A0A9P4IF18-F1
#
_entry.id   AF-A0A9P4IF18-F1
#
_cell.length_a   1.000
_cell.length_b   1.000
_cell.length_c   1.000
_cell.angle_alpha   90.00
_cell.angle_beta   90.00
_cell.angle_gamma   90.00
#
_symmetry.space_group_name_H-M   'P 1'
#
loop_
_entity.id
_entity.type
_entity.pdbx_description
1 polymer ?
#
loop_
_entity_poly.entity_id
_entity_poly.type
_entity_poly.pdbx_seq_one_letter_code
_entity_poly.pdbx_strand_id
1 'polypeptide(L)'
;MNRRLHNHLSFTANTRLRITSGPISLLARIDDEEYIALSNVSHLVPIRVNDLSRSDWHSIRIIAPMTDGTGSEMVQLEGLWIEKGARLGYVDGGLSRLWNLHLLHGHAATHPSAGVAKHEDVDNTPSVRRRKLIEFITDMPGSRSAVGLRGSKGPRGLLAGVMGWDYLLGEMFGIDHISVGTEGMCLVQGYVIIMNLGSSDGDSFARYPDVYNKTRLELMSDFEETYISLIKAIRNLAYPSVVDGDGISDTDEDDEPFGGPLIPIFVMRPFGGEMEHSTLEVVRRLRKDGDKNVFWIDTSGWLDVPNLADPSDISAYLLSQFKLTPRANQKVAIYLHMHVCRYLAARPDKCPFLKSQTYEGRVYEPAMERLERWVQGEIEGKVKAVLMEKERPKVDKGEEKGLAGL
;
A
#
# COMPACT_ATOMS: atom_id res chain seq x y z
N MET A 1 15.30 -49.89 -9.10
CA MET A 1 16.35 -48.85 -9.32
C MET A 1 15.68 -47.49 -9.38
N ASN A 2 15.67 -46.75 -8.27
CA ASN A 2 15.02 -45.44 -8.13
C ASN A 2 16.00 -44.32 -8.48
N ARG A 3 15.80 -43.63 -9.61
CA ARG A 3 16.49 -42.36 -9.90
C ARG A 3 15.77 -41.23 -9.18
N ARG A 4 16.35 -40.75 -8.08
CA ARG A 4 16.00 -39.48 -7.45
C ARG A 4 16.54 -38.33 -8.32
N LEU A 5 15.64 -37.55 -8.91
CA LEU A 5 15.97 -36.25 -9.50
C LEU A 5 16.20 -35.26 -8.36
N HIS A 6 17.46 -34.89 -8.14
CA HIS A 6 17.81 -33.73 -7.33
C HIS A 6 17.67 -32.49 -8.22
N ASN A 7 16.57 -31.76 -8.07
CA ASN A 7 16.37 -30.49 -8.75
C ASN A 7 17.25 -29.42 -8.07
N HIS A 8 18.51 -29.34 -8.48
CA HIS A 8 19.36 -28.18 -8.23
C HIS A 8 19.04 -27.15 -9.33
N LEU A 9 18.24 -26.14 -9.00
CA LEU A 9 18.13 -24.95 -9.86
C LEU A 9 19.44 -24.17 -9.69
N SER A 10 20.42 -24.47 -10.55
CA SER A 10 21.68 -23.73 -10.65
C SER A 10 21.55 -22.81 -11.86
N PHE A 11 21.57 -21.49 -11.62
CA PHE A 11 21.79 -20.53 -12.68
C PHE A 11 23.23 -20.70 -13.20
N THR A 12 23.40 -20.83 -14.51
CA THR A 12 24.69 -21.07 -15.16
C THR A 12 25.66 -19.91 -14.91
N ALA A 13 26.91 -20.23 -14.57
CA ALA A 13 27.95 -19.31 -14.09
C ALA A 13 28.39 -18.19 -15.07
N ASN A 14 27.89 -18.16 -16.31
CA ASN A 14 28.40 -17.31 -17.39
C ASN A 14 27.75 -15.92 -17.50
N THR A 15 26.76 -15.58 -16.66
CA THR A 15 26.11 -14.25 -16.65
C THR A 15 26.44 -13.41 -15.40
N ARG A 16 27.45 -13.81 -14.61
CA ARG A 16 27.91 -13.02 -13.45
C ARG A 16 28.68 -11.78 -13.91
N LEU A 17 27.97 -10.68 -14.13
CA LEU A 17 28.56 -9.36 -13.92
C LEU A 17 29.02 -9.32 -12.47
N ARG A 18 30.33 -9.51 -12.23
CA ARG A 18 30.94 -9.37 -10.90
C ARG A 18 31.01 -7.89 -10.52
N ILE A 19 29.86 -7.26 -10.38
CA ILE A 19 29.76 -5.98 -9.70
C ILE A 19 29.74 -6.35 -8.22
N THR A 20 30.84 -6.10 -7.53
CA THR A 20 30.88 -6.23 -6.08
C THR A 20 29.97 -5.14 -5.50
N SER A 21 28.73 -5.48 -5.19
CA SER A 21 27.84 -4.59 -4.43
C SER A 21 28.37 -4.47 -3.01
N GLY A 22 28.17 -3.31 -2.40
CA GLY A 22 28.35 -3.15 -0.97
C GLY A 22 27.46 -4.12 -0.18
N PRO A 23 27.76 -4.35 1.10
CA PRO A 23 26.92 -5.18 1.93
C PRO A 23 25.54 -4.52 2.07
N ILE A 24 24.47 -5.29 1.85
CA ILE A 24 23.09 -4.82 1.91
C ILE A 24 22.46 -5.13 3.26
N SER A 25 21.29 -4.59 3.53
CA SER A 25 20.49 -4.99 4.67
C SER A 25 19.21 -5.67 4.22
N LEU A 26 18.82 -6.73 4.92
CA LEU A 26 17.63 -7.52 4.64
C LEU A 26 16.75 -7.58 5.89
N LEU A 27 15.45 -7.74 5.67
CA LEU A 27 14.50 -8.17 6.68
C LEU A 27 13.99 -9.55 6.28
N ALA A 28 13.96 -10.47 7.23
CA ALA A 28 13.38 -11.79 7.03
C ALA A 28 12.24 -12.02 8.03
N ARG A 29 11.11 -12.55 7.57
CA ARG A 29 10.03 -13.05 8.42
C ARG A 29 9.80 -14.51 8.12
N ILE A 30 9.59 -15.30 9.16
CA ILE A 30 9.20 -16.70 9.05
C ILE A 30 7.85 -16.84 9.71
N ASP A 31 6.90 -17.43 8.98
CA ASP A 31 5.51 -17.54 9.36
C ASP A 31 4.94 -16.17 9.75
N ASP A 32 4.34 -16.09 10.94
CA ASP A 32 3.76 -14.87 11.51
C ASP A 32 4.65 -14.28 12.62
N GLU A 33 5.95 -14.63 12.63
CA GLU A 33 6.91 -14.09 13.60
C GLU A 33 7.30 -12.62 13.28
N GLU A 34 8.01 -11.98 14.22
CA GLU A 34 8.57 -10.65 13.98
C GLU A 34 9.70 -10.66 12.94
N TYR A 35 9.91 -9.53 12.28
CA TYR A 35 11.00 -9.38 11.32
C TYR A 35 12.37 -9.45 12.00
N ILE A 36 13.22 -10.33 11.47
CA ILE A 36 14.63 -10.42 11.80
C ILE A 36 15.38 -9.45 10.89
N ALA A 37 16.10 -8.50 11.49
CA ALA A 37 16.97 -7.58 10.76
C ALA A 37 18.35 -8.20 10.54
N LEU A 38 18.72 -8.36 9.27
CA LEU A 38 19.99 -8.91 8.82
C LEU A 38 20.79 -7.75 8.20
N SER A 39 21.70 -7.16 8.95
CA SER A 39 22.53 -6.05 8.48
C SER A 39 23.86 -6.54 7.88
N ASN A 40 24.41 -5.75 6.97
CA ASN A 40 25.71 -5.98 6.33
C ASN A 40 25.85 -7.36 5.63
N VAL A 41 24.82 -7.78 4.92
CA VAL A 41 24.74 -9.01 4.15
C VAL A 41 25.51 -8.88 2.83
N SER A 42 26.47 -9.77 2.58
CA SER A 42 27.21 -9.81 1.30
C SER A 42 27.14 -11.16 0.56
N HIS A 43 26.80 -12.24 1.27
CA HIS A 43 26.85 -13.61 0.74
C HIS A 43 25.71 -14.47 1.31
N LEU A 44 26.02 -15.71 1.69
CA LEU A 44 25.11 -16.64 2.34
C LEU A 44 24.77 -16.15 3.74
N VAL A 45 23.48 -15.96 4.00
CA VAL A 45 22.98 -15.54 5.32
C VAL A 45 22.08 -16.62 5.89
N PRO A 46 22.39 -17.15 7.09
CA PRO A 46 21.46 -18.03 7.78
C PRO A 46 20.27 -17.20 8.29
N ILE A 47 19.07 -17.55 7.87
CA ILE A 47 17.83 -16.95 8.40
C ILE A 47 17.40 -17.71 9.67
N ARG A 48 17.40 -19.05 9.60
CA ARG A 48 17.12 -19.98 10.71
C ARG A 48 17.95 -21.25 10.56
N VAL A 49 18.25 -21.91 11.67
CA VAL A 49 19.14 -23.07 11.70
C VAL A 49 18.65 -24.08 12.74
N ASN A 50 18.21 -25.25 12.29
CA ASN A 50 17.81 -26.39 13.14
C ASN A 50 16.71 -26.13 14.18
N ASP A 51 15.92 -25.07 14.02
CA ASP A 51 14.89 -24.66 14.99
C ASP A 51 13.49 -24.53 14.38
N LEU A 52 13.34 -24.95 13.12
CA LEU A 52 12.05 -25.09 12.46
C LEU A 52 11.54 -26.53 12.55
N SER A 53 10.23 -26.69 12.66
CA SER A 53 9.57 -27.99 12.68
C SER A 53 9.73 -28.68 11.32
N ARG A 54 10.19 -29.94 11.33
CA ARG A 54 10.42 -30.69 10.09
C ARG A 54 9.15 -31.22 9.44
N SER A 55 8.05 -31.28 10.18
CA SER A 55 6.76 -31.79 9.69
C SER A 55 5.89 -30.70 9.07
N ASP A 56 6.20 -29.44 9.33
CA ASP A 56 5.27 -28.34 9.09
C ASP A 56 5.70 -27.52 7.86
N TRP A 57 4.71 -26.86 7.25
CA TRP A 57 4.96 -25.90 6.20
C TRP A 57 5.29 -24.55 6.81
N HIS A 58 6.41 -23.97 6.37
CA HIS A 58 6.84 -22.64 6.80
C HIS A 58 6.78 -21.65 5.63
N SER A 59 6.31 -20.45 5.91
CA SER A 59 6.33 -19.32 4.99
C SER A 59 7.55 -18.46 5.28
N ILE A 60 8.35 -18.15 4.26
CA ILE A 60 9.54 -17.30 4.43
C ILE A 60 9.39 -16.08 3.52
N ARG A 61 9.46 -14.90 4.11
CA ARG A 61 9.46 -13.62 3.39
C ARG A 61 10.78 -12.92 3.59
N ILE A 62 11.42 -12.53 2.50
CA ILE A 62 12.68 -11.77 2.49
C ILE A 62 12.40 -10.43 1.81
N ILE A 63 12.82 -9.35 2.45
CA ILE A 63 12.63 -7.98 1.99
C ILE A 63 13.99 -7.30 1.99
N ALA A 64 14.34 -6.66 0.88
CA ALA A 64 15.49 -5.78 0.79
C ALA A 64 15.01 -4.32 0.80
N PRO A 65 14.99 -3.65 1.96
CA PRO A 65 14.58 -2.25 2.02
C PRO A 65 15.65 -1.35 1.37
N MET A 66 15.54 -1.14 0.05
CA MET A 66 16.35 -0.17 -0.69
C MET A 66 15.90 1.24 -0.31
N THR A 67 16.56 1.83 0.69
CA THR A 67 16.12 3.10 1.29
C THR A 67 17.21 4.15 1.38
N ASP A 68 18.44 3.80 1.02
CA ASP A 68 19.56 4.73 1.04
C ASP A 68 19.40 5.68 -0.16
N GLY A 69 19.25 6.98 0.14
CA GLY A 69 19.09 8.00 -0.91
C GLY A 69 20.35 8.25 -1.74
N THR A 70 21.31 7.30 -1.74
CA THR A 70 22.66 7.43 -2.27
C THR A 70 22.86 6.75 -3.63
N GLY A 71 21.89 5.99 -4.13
CA GLY A 71 21.94 5.46 -5.50
C GLY A 71 21.11 4.20 -5.71
N SER A 72 21.16 3.67 -6.93
CA SER A 72 20.56 2.39 -7.30
C SER A 72 21.33 1.23 -6.66
N GLU A 73 20.97 0.88 -5.42
CA GLU A 73 21.37 -0.39 -4.85
C GLU A 73 20.74 -1.53 -5.66
N MET A 74 21.57 -2.45 -6.17
CA MET A 74 21.10 -3.66 -6.80
C MET A 74 21.22 -4.83 -5.82
N VAL A 75 20.13 -5.57 -5.66
CA VAL A 75 20.12 -6.83 -4.91
C VAL A 75 19.93 -7.98 -5.89
N GLN A 76 20.86 -8.92 -5.87
CA GLN A 76 20.76 -10.15 -6.64
C GLN A 76 20.62 -11.34 -5.68
N LEU A 77 19.54 -12.11 -5.85
CA LEU A 77 19.32 -13.36 -5.13
C LEU A 77 19.80 -14.54 -6.00
N GLU A 78 20.90 -15.18 -5.60
CA GLU A 78 21.45 -16.32 -6.37
C GLU A 78 20.69 -17.64 -6.14
N GLY A 79 20.09 -17.83 -4.97
CA GLY A 79 19.35 -19.04 -4.63
C GLY A 79 19.00 -19.12 -3.16
N LEU A 80 18.27 -20.19 -2.81
CA LEU A 80 17.90 -20.51 -1.43
C LEU A 80 18.57 -21.83 -1.03
N TRP A 81 19.25 -21.83 0.11
CA TRP A 81 19.82 -23.04 0.70
C TRP A 81 18.85 -23.65 1.71
N ILE A 82 18.39 -24.87 1.47
CA ILE A 82 17.48 -25.61 2.37
C ILE A 82 18.10 -26.93 2.82
N GLU A 83 17.72 -27.39 4.02
CA GLU A 83 18.22 -28.67 4.55
C GLU A 83 17.85 -29.86 3.67
N LYS A 84 18.70 -30.89 3.70
CA LYS A 84 18.47 -32.13 2.96
C LYS A 84 17.14 -32.78 3.40
N GLY A 85 16.23 -32.92 2.44
CA GLY A 85 14.91 -33.54 2.66
C GLY A 85 13.78 -32.52 2.80
N ALA A 86 14.10 -31.23 2.99
CA ALA A 86 13.13 -30.16 2.87
C ALA A 86 12.57 -30.08 1.44
N ARG A 87 11.35 -29.54 1.30
CA ARG A 87 10.67 -29.36 0.03
C ARG A 87 10.20 -27.92 -0.08
N LEU A 88 10.33 -27.33 -1.27
CA LEU A 88 9.73 -26.03 -1.57
C LEU A 88 8.26 -26.23 -1.92
N GLY A 89 7.41 -25.48 -1.24
CA GLY A 89 5.97 -25.45 -1.48
C GLY A 89 5.64 -24.49 -2.60
N TYR A 90 4.45 -24.67 -3.17
CA TYR A 90 3.90 -23.63 -4.03
C TYR A 90 3.40 -22.49 -3.16
N VAL A 91 3.88 -21.27 -3.43
CA VAL A 91 3.31 -20.06 -2.84
C VAL A 91 2.18 -19.60 -3.74
N ASP A 92 0.97 -19.59 -3.20
CA ASP A 92 -0.20 -19.03 -3.89
C ASP A 92 0.13 -17.55 -4.23
N GLY A 93 0.15 -17.23 -5.53
CA GLY A 93 0.53 -15.90 -6.04
C GLY A 93 1.89 -15.82 -6.73
N GLY A 94 2.82 -16.77 -6.53
CA GLY A 94 4.16 -16.70 -7.15
C GLY A 94 4.16 -16.88 -8.68
N LEU A 95 4.95 -16.09 -9.42
CA LEU A 95 5.10 -16.05 -10.90
C LEU A 95 5.28 -17.40 -11.62
N SER A 96 5.55 -18.48 -10.90
CA SER A 96 5.84 -19.83 -11.42
C SER A 96 4.75 -20.46 -12.32
N ARG A 97 3.48 -20.03 -12.27
CA ARG A 97 2.44 -20.57 -13.17
C ARG A 97 2.65 -20.16 -14.65
N LEU A 98 3.24 -18.99 -14.91
CA LEU A 98 3.55 -18.57 -16.29
C LEU A 98 4.69 -19.40 -16.90
N TRP A 99 5.59 -19.93 -16.08
CA TRP A 99 6.70 -20.76 -16.55
C TRP A 99 6.25 -22.15 -17.01
N ASN A 100 5.16 -22.70 -16.45
CA ASN A 100 4.64 -24.00 -16.85
C ASN A 100 3.62 -23.94 -18.01
N LEU A 101 2.92 -22.82 -18.20
CA LEU A 101 1.89 -22.72 -19.25
C LEU A 101 2.48 -22.64 -20.67
N HIS A 102 3.72 -22.17 -20.81
CA HIS A 102 4.43 -22.11 -22.09
C HIS A 102 5.04 -23.46 -22.53
N LEU A 103 5.14 -24.43 -21.61
CA LEU A 103 5.65 -25.78 -21.88
C LEU A 103 4.56 -26.80 -22.24
N LEU A 104 3.27 -26.45 -22.07
CA LEU A 104 2.14 -27.36 -22.29
C LEU A 104 1.35 -27.09 -23.59
N HIS A 105 1.68 -26.06 -24.37
CA HIS A 105 1.01 -25.78 -25.65
C HIS A 105 1.57 -26.55 -26.86
N GLY A 106 2.48 -27.50 -26.63
CA GLY A 106 3.01 -28.36 -27.68
C GLY A 106 2.59 -29.81 -27.48
N HIS A 107 1.31 -30.15 -27.65
CA HIS A 107 0.85 -31.45 -28.19
C HIS A 107 -0.67 -31.43 -28.35
N ALA A 108 -1.12 -31.18 -29.59
CA ALA A 108 -2.47 -31.47 -30.02
C ALA A 108 -2.66 -32.99 -30.06
N ALA A 109 -3.43 -33.51 -29.11
CA ALA A 109 -3.96 -34.87 -29.17
C ALA A 109 -5.47 -34.78 -29.45
N THR A 110 -5.85 -35.43 -30.54
CA THR A 110 -7.21 -35.61 -31.05
C THR A 110 -8.09 -36.38 -30.05
N HIS A 111 -9.28 -35.86 -29.76
CA HIS A 111 -10.32 -36.57 -29.01
C HIS A 111 -11.30 -37.27 -29.98
N PRO A 112 -11.69 -38.54 -29.73
CA PRO A 112 -12.91 -39.10 -30.27
C PRO A 112 -14.09 -38.89 -29.31
N SER A 113 -15.25 -38.68 -29.91
CA SER A 113 -16.56 -38.47 -29.28
C SER A 113 -17.17 -39.77 -28.72
N ALA A 114 -17.86 -39.66 -27.58
CA ALA A 114 -19.19 -40.25 -27.29
C ALA A 114 -19.38 -40.55 -25.80
N GLY A 115 -20.53 -40.17 -25.24
CA GLY A 115 -21.02 -40.67 -23.95
C GLY A 115 -21.67 -39.60 -23.08
N VAL A 116 -22.95 -39.30 -23.37
CA VAL A 116 -23.81 -38.45 -22.53
C VAL A 116 -24.14 -39.19 -21.24
N ALA A 117 -23.56 -38.76 -20.12
CA ALA A 117 -24.01 -39.08 -18.78
C ALA A 117 -24.24 -37.77 -18.02
N LYS A 118 -25.48 -37.54 -17.58
CA LYS A 118 -25.85 -36.43 -16.69
C LYS A 118 -25.25 -36.71 -15.31
N HIS A 119 -24.11 -36.11 -15.03
CA HIS A 119 -23.51 -36.07 -13.69
C HIS A 119 -23.68 -34.64 -13.18
N GLU A 120 -24.37 -34.48 -12.04
CA GLU A 120 -24.33 -33.25 -11.25
C GLU A 120 -22.92 -33.12 -10.67
N ASP A 121 -21.98 -32.69 -11.52
CA ASP A 121 -20.65 -32.32 -11.10
C ASP A 121 -20.76 -30.98 -10.37
N VAL A 122 -20.66 -31.05 -9.05
CA VAL A 122 -20.10 -30.00 -8.22
C VAL A 122 -18.82 -29.57 -8.92
N ASP A 123 -18.89 -28.42 -9.59
CA ASP A 123 -17.84 -27.81 -10.39
C ASP A 123 -16.68 -27.42 -9.46
N ASN A 124 -15.93 -28.44 -9.04
CA ASN A 124 -14.73 -28.39 -8.23
C ASN A 124 -13.52 -28.25 -9.15
N THR A 125 -13.71 -27.69 -10.35
CA THR A 125 -12.58 -27.16 -11.09
C THR A 125 -11.95 -26.10 -10.19
N PRO A 126 -10.67 -26.23 -9.80
CA PRO A 126 -10.04 -25.26 -8.92
C PRO A 126 -10.00 -23.95 -9.69
N SER A 127 -10.99 -23.09 -9.42
CA SER A 127 -11.11 -21.77 -10.00
C SER A 127 -9.74 -21.14 -9.89
N VAL A 128 -9.10 -20.86 -11.01
CA VAL A 128 -7.76 -20.28 -11.02
C VAL A 128 -7.87 -18.98 -10.27
N ARG A 129 -7.45 -18.97 -9.00
CA ARG A 129 -7.50 -17.77 -8.16
C ARG A 129 -6.66 -16.74 -8.87
N ARG A 130 -7.34 -15.76 -9.47
CA ARG A 130 -6.68 -14.62 -10.10
C ARG A 130 -5.90 -13.90 -9.00
N ARG A 131 -4.65 -13.61 -9.29
CA ARG A 131 -3.77 -12.92 -8.35
C ARG A 131 -4.32 -11.54 -8.10
N LYS A 132 -3.98 -11.00 -6.94
CA LYS A 132 -4.34 -9.64 -6.59
C LYS A 132 -3.06 -8.87 -6.33
N LEU A 133 -2.96 -7.69 -6.90
CA LEU A 133 -1.80 -6.81 -6.78
C LEU A 133 -2.27 -5.40 -6.45
N ILE A 134 -1.53 -4.71 -5.59
CA ILE A 134 -1.61 -3.25 -5.50
C ILE A 134 -0.33 -2.65 -6.06
N GLU A 135 -0.50 -1.62 -6.89
CA GLU A 135 0.58 -0.75 -7.33
C GLU A 135 0.39 0.63 -6.71
N PHE A 136 1.42 1.15 -6.03
CA PHE A 136 1.45 2.50 -5.49
C PHE A 136 2.34 3.39 -6.35
N ILE A 137 1.83 4.57 -6.74
CA ILE A 137 2.58 5.62 -7.43
C ILE A 137 2.56 6.85 -6.54
N THR A 138 3.68 7.16 -5.88
CA THR A 138 3.70 8.23 -4.87
C THR A 138 5.04 8.96 -4.78
N ASP A 139 4.97 10.26 -4.50
CA ASP A 139 6.12 11.09 -4.17
C ASP A 139 6.38 11.19 -2.65
N MET A 140 5.45 10.66 -1.85
CA MET A 140 5.50 10.55 -0.39
C MET A 140 5.30 9.10 0.10
N PRO A 141 6.21 8.18 -0.26
CA PRO A 141 6.16 6.81 0.26
C PRO A 141 6.26 6.81 1.78
N GLY A 142 5.57 5.90 2.45
CA GLY A 142 5.58 5.82 3.91
C GLY A 142 6.97 5.54 4.49
N SER A 143 7.87 4.96 3.69
CA SER A 143 9.28 4.75 4.05
C SER A 143 10.11 6.04 4.18
N ARG A 144 9.70 7.14 3.52
CA ARG A 144 10.36 8.47 3.65
C ARG A 144 10.07 9.13 5.00
N SER A 145 8.99 8.76 5.65
CA SER A 145 8.59 9.40 6.90
C SER A 145 9.47 9.01 8.08
N ALA A 146 10.23 7.93 7.93
CA ALA A 146 11.28 7.53 8.84
C ALA A 146 12.63 8.25 8.61
N VAL A 147 12.69 9.31 7.78
CA VAL A 147 13.91 10.11 7.60
C VAL A 147 14.47 10.64 8.92
N GLY A 148 13.62 10.93 9.93
CA GLY A 148 14.09 11.25 11.29
C GLY A 148 14.84 10.11 12.00
N LEU A 149 14.63 8.86 11.59
CA LEU A 149 15.33 7.67 12.06
C LEU A 149 16.49 7.25 11.15
N ARG A 150 16.64 7.82 9.94
CA ARG A 150 17.71 7.48 8.96
C ARG A 150 19.12 7.84 9.45
N GLY A 151 19.24 8.71 10.44
CA GLY A 151 20.52 8.92 11.13
C GLY A 151 20.97 7.71 11.97
N SER A 152 20.05 6.78 12.29
CA SER A 152 20.40 5.56 13.01
C SER A 152 20.85 4.48 12.02
N LYS A 153 22.16 4.22 11.96
CA LYS A 153 22.78 3.08 11.25
C LYS A 153 22.45 1.73 11.91
N GLY A 154 21.19 1.50 12.27
CA GLY A 154 20.76 0.36 13.07
C GLY A 154 19.49 -0.31 12.57
N PRO A 155 19.08 -1.42 13.21
CA PRO A 155 17.90 -2.21 12.84
C PRO A 155 16.60 -1.39 12.70
N ARG A 156 16.49 -0.31 13.48
CA ARG A 156 15.35 0.62 13.44
C ARG A 156 15.21 1.36 12.10
N GLY A 157 16.33 1.67 11.44
CA GLY A 157 16.34 2.27 10.11
C GLY A 157 15.88 1.30 9.02
N LEU A 158 16.04 -0.01 9.22
CA LEU A 158 15.59 -1.03 8.28
C LEU A 158 14.09 -1.28 8.38
N LEU A 159 13.58 -1.37 9.60
CA LEU A 159 12.15 -1.56 9.85
C LEU A 159 11.31 -0.40 9.31
N ALA A 160 11.87 0.80 9.18
CA ALA A 160 11.23 1.92 8.54
C ALA A 160 10.66 1.61 7.14
N GLY A 161 11.35 0.79 6.35
CA GLY A 161 10.92 0.42 5.00
C GLY A 161 9.64 -0.42 4.98
N VAL A 162 9.38 -1.19 6.04
CA VAL A 162 8.20 -2.07 6.17
C VAL A 162 7.10 -1.49 7.07
N MET A 163 7.28 -0.25 7.52
CA MET A 163 6.28 0.47 8.34
C MET A 163 5.56 1.56 7.55
N GLY A 164 5.82 1.67 6.25
CA GLY A 164 5.12 2.57 5.36
C GLY A 164 3.67 2.14 5.14
N TRP A 165 2.77 3.11 4.99
CA TRP A 165 1.34 2.87 4.76
C TRP A 165 1.07 1.98 3.54
N ASP A 166 1.89 2.12 2.50
CA ASP A 166 1.90 1.35 1.27
C ASP A 166 2.22 -0.13 1.53
N TYR A 167 3.27 -0.39 2.31
CA TYR A 167 3.63 -1.74 2.73
C TYR A 167 2.56 -2.37 3.62
N LEU A 168 2.10 -1.63 4.63
CA LEU A 168 1.10 -2.10 5.59
C LEU A 168 -0.22 -2.46 4.90
N LEU A 169 -0.65 -1.69 3.90
CA LEU A 169 -1.86 -1.99 3.15
C LEU A 169 -1.75 -3.33 2.40
N GLY A 170 -0.60 -3.60 1.77
CA GLY A 170 -0.34 -4.89 1.12
C GLY A 170 -0.38 -6.05 2.10
N GLU A 171 0.20 -5.88 3.29
CA GLU A 171 0.14 -6.87 4.37
C GLU A 171 -1.28 -7.17 4.84
N MET A 172 -2.13 -6.14 4.98
CA MET A 172 -3.51 -6.33 5.43
C MET A 172 -4.33 -7.24 4.52
N PHE A 173 -4.02 -7.28 3.22
CA PHE A 173 -4.67 -8.17 2.27
C PHE A 173 -3.94 -9.50 2.04
N GLY A 174 -2.69 -9.63 2.53
CA GLY A 174 -1.84 -10.78 2.23
C GLY A 174 -1.55 -10.92 0.73
N ILE A 175 -1.40 -9.79 0.04
CA ILE A 175 -1.19 -9.74 -1.41
C ILE A 175 0.18 -9.17 -1.76
N ASP A 176 0.61 -9.49 -2.97
CA ASP A 176 1.77 -8.86 -3.57
C ASP A 176 1.49 -7.36 -3.75
N HIS A 177 2.47 -6.53 -3.44
CA HIS A 177 2.37 -5.10 -3.56
C HIS A 177 3.70 -4.52 -4.02
N ILE A 178 3.62 -3.48 -4.85
CA ILE A 178 4.78 -2.79 -5.41
C ILE A 178 4.60 -1.31 -5.15
N SER A 179 5.59 -0.68 -4.51
CA SER A 179 5.64 0.76 -4.33
C SER A 179 6.63 1.34 -5.31
N VAL A 180 6.13 2.04 -6.34
CA VAL A 180 6.94 2.65 -7.38
C VAL A 180 7.26 4.08 -6.96
N GLY A 181 8.42 4.25 -6.35
CA GLY A 181 9.11 5.54 -6.21
C GLY A 181 10.19 5.70 -7.29
N THR A 182 9.84 5.45 -8.57
CA THR A 182 10.69 5.41 -9.81
C THR A 182 11.92 4.47 -9.76
N GLU A 183 12.21 3.52 -10.65
CA GLU A 183 11.70 3.00 -11.94
C GLU A 183 11.62 1.44 -11.88
N GLY A 184 10.71 0.82 -12.67
CA GLY A 184 10.93 -0.52 -13.23
C GLY A 184 10.04 -1.70 -12.77
N MET A 185 9.18 -2.15 -13.71
CA MET A 185 8.44 -3.43 -13.85
C MET A 185 7.02 -3.58 -13.27
N CYS A 186 6.12 -4.06 -14.16
CA CYS A 186 4.83 -4.71 -13.93
C CYS A 186 4.65 -5.84 -14.97
N LEU A 187 3.89 -6.92 -14.70
CA LEU A 187 3.13 -7.78 -15.66
C LEU A 187 2.46 -9.03 -14.98
N VAL A 188 1.25 -8.92 -14.42
CA VAL A 188 0.16 -9.95 -14.29
C VAL A 188 -1.18 -9.46 -13.64
N GLN A 189 -2.33 -9.78 -14.28
CA GLN A 189 -3.73 -9.42 -13.96
C GLN A 189 -4.23 -9.58 -12.49
N GLY A 190 -4.80 -8.48 -11.97
CA GLY A 190 -5.71 -8.39 -10.81
C GLY A 190 -5.45 -7.18 -9.91
N TYR A 191 -5.57 -5.97 -10.46
CA TYR A 191 -4.90 -4.79 -9.92
C TYR A 191 -5.81 -3.79 -9.23
N VAL A 192 -5.23 -3.07 -8.27
CA VAL A 192 -5.63 -1.71 -7.89
C VAL A 192 -4.41 -0.80 -8.02
N ILE A 193 -4.58 0.38 -8.61
CA ILE A 193 -3.54 1.41 -8.63
C ILE A 193 -3.93 2.51 -7.64
N ILE A 194 -3.02 2.88 -6.76
CA ILE A 194 -3.19 3.97 -5.80
C ILE A 194 -2.14 5.04 -6.10
N MET A 195 -2.59 6.25 -6.38
CA MET A 195 -1.75 7.37 -6.76
C MET A 195 -1.84 8.47 -5.69
N ASN A 196 -0.72 8.80 -5.06
CA ASN A 196 -0.60 9.93 -4.12
C ASN A 196 0.56 10.81 -4.59
N LEU A 197 0.23 11.71 -5.52
CA LEU A 197 1.16 12.62 -6.20
C LEU A 197 0.68 14.06 -6.04
N GLY A 198 1.62 15.00 -5.97
CA GLY A 198 1.33 16.43 -6.00
C GLY A 198 1.84 17.21 -4.80
N SER A 199 2.30 16.54 -3.74
CA SER A 199 2.93 17.26 -2.61
C SER A 199 4.27 17.87 -3.03
N SER A 200 5.08 17.15 -3.81
CA SER A 200 6.35 17.68 -4.33
C SER A 200 6.14 18.81 -5.32
N ASP A 201 5.13 18.69 -6.19
CA ASP A 201 4.74 19.76 -7.13
C ASP A 201 4.27 21.01 -6.39
N GLY A 202 3.38 20.84 -5.41
CA GLY A 202 2.87 21.93 -4.58
C GLY A 202 3.97 22.67 -3.81
N ASP A 203 4.90 21.92 -3.22
CA ASP A 203 6.09 22.47 -2.57
C ASP A 203 6.97 23.22 -3.56
N SER A 204 7.20 22.65 -4.75
CA SER A 204 8.03 23.27 -5.79
C SER A 204 7.42 24.57 -6.32
N PHE A 205 6.11 24.58 -6.60
CA PHE A 205 5.37 25.75 -7.06
C PHE A 205 5.39 26.88 -6.03
N ALA A 206 5.39 26.55 -4.73
CA ALA A 206 5.47 27.53 -3.66
C ALA A 206 6.89 28.10 -3.48
N ARG A 207 7.93 27.28 -3.65
CA ARG A 207 9.33 27.67 -3.39
C ARG A 207 10.01 28.34 -4.57
N TYR A 208 9.63 27.99 -5.80
CA TYR A 208 10.35 28.41 -7.01
C TYR A 208 9.47 29.12 -8.04
N PRO A 209 8.60 30.08 -7.65
CA PRO A 209 7.69 30.73 -8.60
C PRO A 209 8.43 31.43 -9.76
N ASP A 210 9.56 32.07 -9.46
CA ASP A 210 10.36 32.81 -10.45
C ASP A 210 11.05 31.89 -11.47
N VAL A 211 11.32 30.63 -11.11
CA VAL A 211 11.98 29.66 -11.99
C VAL A 211 11.04 29.22 -13.11
N TYR A 212 9.75 29.08 -12.80
CA TYR A 212 8.76 28.63 -13.77
C TYR A 212 8.31 29.71 -14.74
N ASN A 213 8.47 30.99 -14.36
CA ASN A 213 7.94 32.13 -15.12
C ASN A 213 6.46 31.95 -15.51
N LYS A 214 5.67 31.40 -14.58
CA LYS A 214 4.25 31.10 -14.71
C LYS A 214 3.51 31.45 -13.43
N THR A 215 2.25 31.81 -13.55
CA THR A 215 1.36 31.96 -12.39
C THR A 215 1.10 30.60 -11.74
N ARG A 216 0.73 30.62 -10.45
CA ARG A 216 0.35 29.39 -9.72
C ARG A 216 -0.83 28.66 -10.39
N LEU A 217 -1.76 29.40 -10.99
CA LEU A 217 -2.91 28.83 -11.68
C LEU A 217 -2.50 28.10 -12.96
N GLU A 218 -1.58 28.68 -13.75
CA GLU A 218 -1.03 28.02 -14.94
C GLU A 218 -0.28 26.74 -14.58
N LEU A 219 0.52 26.76 -13.51
CA LEU A 219 1.22 25.58 -13.00
C LEU A 219 0.25 24.48 -12.52
N MET A 220 -0.85 24.86 -11.87
CA MET A 220 -1.92 23.93 -11.50
C MET A 220 -2.58 23.31 -12.73
N SER A 221 -2.86 24.11 -13.76
CA SER A 221 -3.42 23.61 -15.03
C SER A 221 -2.45 22.65 -15.73
N ASP A 222 -1.16 22.97 -15.77
CA ASP A 222 -0.14 22.09 -16.37
C ASP A 222 -0.03 20.76 -15.62
N PHE A 223 -0.09 20.80 -14.28
CA PHE A 223 -0.13 19.61 -13.45
C PHE A 223 -1.35 18.74 -13.77
N GLU A 224 -2.53 19.33 -13.89
CA GLU A 224 -3.77 18.60 -14.23
C GLU A 224 -3.65 17.89 -15.59
N GLU A 225 -3.19 18.58 -16.63
CA GLU A 225 -3.00 17.97 -17.96
C GLU A 225 -1.98 16.83 -17.94
N THR A 226 -0.89 17.01 -17.20
CA THR A 226 0.16 15.99 -17.06
C THR A 226 -0.36 14.76 -16.31
N TYR A 227 -1.12 14.94 -15.23
CA TYR A 227 -1.70 13.85 -14.47
C TYR A 227 -2.74 13.08 -15.30
N ILE A 228 -3.62 13.78 -16.04
CA ILE A 228 -4.56 13.16 -16.97
C ILE A 228 -3.81 12.33 -18.01
N SER A 229 -2.74 12.88 -18.58
CA SER A 229 -1.91 12.20 -19.58
C SER A 229 -1.24 10.94 -19.00
N LEU A 230 -0.74 11.01 -17.76
CA LEU A 230 -0.19 9.85 -17.06
C LEU A 230 -1.22 8.75 -16.86
N ILE A 231 -2.43 9.06 -16.38
CA ILE A 231 -3.48 8.06 -16.19
C ILE A 231 -3.90 7.46 -17.54
N LYS A 232 -4.06 8.27 -18.59
CA LYS A 232 -4.34 7.77 -19.95
C LYS A 232 -3.21 6.87 -20.47
N ALA A 233 -1.94 7.18 -20.19
CA ALA A 233 -0.81 6.34 -20.53
C ALA A 233 -0.82 5.00 -19.77
N ILE A 234 -1.12 5.01 -18.47
CA ILE A 234 -1.29 3.80 -17.65
C ILE A 234 -2.39 2.90 -18.27
N ARG A 235 -3.53 3.49 -18.62
CA ARG A 235 -4.66 2.79 -19.27
C ARG A 235 -4.27 2.15 -20.61
N ASN A 236 -3.56 2.88 -21.45
CA ASN A 236 -3.36 2.49 -22.84
C ASN A 236 -2.11 1.63 -23.04
N LEU A 237 -1.06 1.86 -22.24
CA LEU A 237 0.26 1.25 -22.45
C LEU A 237 0.56 0.15 -21.44
N ALA A 238 0.31 0.41 -20.15
CA ALA A 238 0.63 -0.55 -19.10
C ALA A 238 -0.48 -1.59 -18.91
N TYR A 239 -1.73 -1.15 -19.03
CA TYR A 239 -2.90 -1.97 -18.74
C TYR A 239 -4.00 -1.84 -19.81
N PRO A 240 -3.68 -2.12 -21.08
CA PRO A 240 -4.68 -2.05 -22.15
C PRO A 240 -5.87 -2.95 -21.81
N SER A 241 -7.08 -2.38 -21.89
CA SER A 241 -8.28 -3.19 -21.90
C SER A 241 -8.17 -4.13 -23.10
N VAL A 242 -8.07 -5.44 -22.83
CA VAL A 242 -8.25 -6.44 -23.87
C VAL A 242 -9.73 -6.38 -24.23
N VAL A 243 -10.08 -5.45 -25.11
CA VAL A 243 -11.30 -5.57 -25.89
C VAL A 243 -11.01 -6.75 -26.78
N ASP A 244 -11.54 -7.93 -26.45
CA ASP A 244 -11.44 -9.12 -27.27
C ASP A 244 -12.11 -8.81 -28.62
N GLY A 245 -11.35 -8.19 -29.52
CA GLY A 245 -11.70 -8.04 -30.91
C GLY A 245 -11.64 -9.41 -31.54
N ASP A 246 -12.80 -10.02 -31.76
CA ASP A 246 -13.31 -10.39 -33.11
C ASP A 246 -14.64 -11.18 -33.03
N GLY A 247 -15.44 -10.96 -31.99
CA GLY A 247 -16.78 -11.53 -31.88
C GLY A 247 -17.84 -10.53 -32.35
N ILE A 248 -18.00 -10.37 -33.67
CA ILE A 248 -19.22 -9.76 -34.23
C ILE A 248 -20.39 -10.69 -33.87
N SER A 249 -20.99 -10.50 -32.69
CA SER A 249 -22.33 -11.02 -32.42
C SER A 249 -23.31 -9.87 -32.58
N ASP A 250 -24.01 -9.87 -33.70
CA ASP A 250 -25.10 -8.97 -34.12
C ASP A 250 -26.37 -9.09 -33.22
N THR A 251 -26.21 -9.31 -31.92
CA THR A 251 -27.33 -9.57 -31.02
C THR A 251 -27.55 -8.39 -30.06
N ASP A 252 -28.57 -7.62 -30.43
CA ASP A 252 -29.50 -6.84 -29.60
C ASP A 252 -28.96 -5.63 -28.79
N GLU A 253 -29.58 -4.47 -29.06
CA GLU A 253 -29.14 -3.10 -28.77
C GLU A 253 -29.16 -2.64 -27.28
N ASP A 254 -29.27 -3.51 -26.29
CA ASP A 254 -29.48 -3.09 -24.89
C ASP A 254 -28.41 -3.56 -23.87
N ASP A 255 -27.41 -4.35 -24.29
CA ASP A 255 -26.32 -4.77 -23.40
C ASP A 255 -25.12 -3.82 -23.51
N GLU A 256 -24.89 -3.02 -22.46
CA GLU A 256 -23.73 -2.13 -22.35
C GLU A 256 -22.44 -2.87 -22.77
N PRO A 257 -21.65 -2.30 -23.70
CA PRO A 257 -20.50 -2.99 -24.27
C PRO A 257 -19.55 -3.39 -23.14
N PHE A 258 -19.51 -4.69 -22.87
CA PHE A 258 -18.65 -5.33 -21.87
C PHE A 258 -17.18 -5.26 -22.32
N GLY A 259 -16.61 -4.05 -22.33
CA GLY A 259 -15.18 -3.90 -22.15
C GLY A 259 -14.80 -4.56 -20.82
N GLY A 260 -13.77 -5.40 -20.82
CA GLY A 260 -13.30 -6.06 -19.61
C GLY A 260 -13.13 -5.07 -18.44
N PRO A 261 -13.24 -5.54 -17.19
CA PRO A 261 -13.24 -4.66 -16.04
C PRO A 261 -11.93 -3.85 -15.99
N LEU A 262 -12.03 -2.55 -16.27
CA LEU A 262 -10.92 -1.62 -16.17
C LEU A 262 -10.38 -1.64 -14.74
N ILE A 263 -9.05 -1.59 -14.62
CA ILE A 263 -8.37 -1.57 -13.32
C ILE A 263 -8.83 -0.34 -12.51
N PRO A 264 -9.27 -0.47 -11.26
CA PRO A 264 -9.58 0.69 -10.44
C PRO A 264 -8.31 1.52 -10.16
N ILE A 265 -8.36 2.82 -10.46
CA ILE A 265 -7.31 3.79 -10.12
C ILE A 265 -7.85 4.73 -9.06
N PHE A 266 -7.16 4.83 -7.93
CA PHE A 266 -7.50 5.71 -6.83
C PHE A 266 -6.50 6.85 -6.75
N VAL A 267 -6.94 8.06 -7.06
CA VAL A 267 -6.17 9.29 -6.87
C VAL A 267 -6.47 9.82 -5.48
N MET A 268 -5.44 9.89 -4.64
CA MET A 268 -5.52 10.43 -3.29
C MET A 268 -5.23 11.92 -3.30
N ARG A 269 -6.00 12.67 -2.51
CA ARG A 269 -5.60 14.00 -2.06
C ARG A 269 -4.18 13.90 -1.46
N PRO A 270 -3.24 14.78 -1.84
CA PRO A 270 -1.93 14.81 -1.18
C PRO A 270 -2.11 15.04 0.32
N PHE A 271 -1.31 14.39 1.16
CA PHE A 271 -1.61 14.37 2.60
C PHE A 271 -1.56 15.76 3.25
N GLY A 272 -0.70 16.65 2.77
CA GLY A 272 -0.64 18.04 3.20
C GLY A 272 -1.76 18.93 2.63
N GLY A 273 -2.56 18.40 1.70
CA GLY A 273 -3.62 19.12 1.02
C GLY A 273 -3.16 19.99 -0.13
N GLU A 274 -1.85 19.99 -0.44
CA GLU A 274 -1.35 20.60 -1.65
C GLU A 274 -2.08 19.98 -2.85
N MET A 275 -2.37 20.79 -3.88
CA MET A 275 -2.97 20.29 -5.12
C MET A 275 -4.33 19.56 -4.95
N GLU A 276 -5.04 19.73 -3.83
CA GLU A 276 -6.35 19.11 -3.57
C GLU A 276 -7.32 19.35 -4.73
N HIS A 277 -7.53 20.62 -5.08
CA HIS A 277 -8.46 20.99 -6.15
C HIS A 277 -8.06 20.36 -7.49
N SER A 278 -6.77 20.40 -7.83
CA SER A 278 -6.27 19.88 -9.09
C SER A 278 -6.37 18.35 -9.18
N THR A 279 -6.04 17.61 -8.12
CA THR A 279 -6.22 16.15 -8.10
C THR A 279 -7.68 15.74 -8.19
N LEU A 280 -8.59 16.49 -7.57
CA LEU A 280 -10.03 16.28 -7.70
C LEU A 280 -10.52 16.57 -9.13
N GLU A 281 -10.05 17.66 -9.73
CA GLU A 281 -10.43 18.05 -11.08
C GLU A 281 -9.94 17.07 -12.14
N VAL A 282 -8.73 16.51 -11.98
CA VAL A 282 -8.20 15.41 -12.81
C VAL A 282 -9.19 14.24 -12.85
N VAL A 283 -9.67 13.78 -11.68
CA VAL A 283 -10.62 12.66 -11.60
C VAL A 283 -11.96 13.03 -12.25
N ARG A 284 -12.47 14.25 -12.02
CA ARG A 284 -13.72 14.73 -12.63
C ARG A 284 -13.64 14.75 -14.15
N ARG A 285 -12.55 15.28 -14.71
CA ARG A 285 -12.32 15.35 -16.16
C ARG A 285 -12.20 13.96 -16.77
N LEU A 286 -11.42 13.05 -16.16
CA LEU A 286 -11.30 11.66 -16.64
C LEU A 286 -12.64 10.92 -16.63
N ARG A 287 -13.46 11.10 -15.58
CA ARG A 287 -14.80 10.50 -15.51
C ARG A 287 -15.75 11.10 -16.53
N LYS A 288 -15.67 12.42 -16.77
CA LYS A 288 -16.43 13.12 -17.82
C LYS A 288 -16.05 12.62 -19.22
N ASP A 289 -14.77 12.29 -19.42
CA ASP A 289 -14.24 11.67 -20.64
C ASP A 289 -14.61 10.17 -20.77
N GLY A 290 -15.30 9.58 -19.77
CA GLY A 290 -15.84 8.22 -19.81
C GLY A 290 -15.11 7.19 -18.94
N ASP A 291 -13.99 7.53 -18.29
CA ASP A 291 -13.29 6.59 -17.39
C ASP A 291 -13.99 6.54 -16.02
N LYS A 292 -14.99 5.66 -15.91
CA LYS A 292 -15.78 5.45 -14.68
C LYS A 292 -14.98 4.77 -13.55
N ASN A 293 -13.79 4.23 -13.84
CA ASN A 293 -12.97 3.43 -12.92
C ASN A 293 -11.78 4.22 -12.33
N VAL A 294 -11.88 5.55 -12.33
CA VAL A 294 -11.00 6.45 -11.57
C VAL A 294 -11.79 7.05 -10.41
N PHE A 295 -11.19 7.02 -9.23
CA PHE A 295 -11.80 7.43 -7.96
C PHE A 295 -10.92 8.47 -7.26
N TRP A 296 -11.53 9.46 -6.63
CA TRP A 296 -10.82 10.41 -5.79
C TRP A 296 -11.00 10.07 -4.31
N ILE A 297 -9.92 10.06 -3.53
CA ILE A 297 -9.92 9.78 -2.09
C ILE A 297 -9.52 11.05 -1.34
N ASP A 298 -10.40 11.53 -0.47
CA ASP A 298 -10.09 12.58 0.49
C ASP A 298 -9.27 12.03 1.66
N THR A 299 -8.05 12.54 1.84
CA THR A 299 -7.14 12.15 2.92
C THR A 299 -7.11 13.18 4.06
N SER A 300 -8.05 14.13 4.09
CA SER A 300 -8.14 15.14 5.14
C SER A 300 -8.31 14.49 6.52
N GLY A 301 -7.51 14.93 7.50
CA GLY A 301 -7.53 14.38 8.86
C GLY A 301 -6.94 12.98 9.00
N TRP A 302 -6.32 12.41 7.95
CA TRP A 302 -5.69 11.09 8.03
C TRP A 302 -4.38 11.11 8.81
N LEU A 303 -3.64 12.22 8.74
CA LEU A 303 -2.38 12.38 9.46
C LEU A 303 -2.62 12.91 10.88
N ASP A 304 -1.71 12.54 11.79
CA ASP A 304 -1.74 13.06 13.16
C ASP A 304 -1.36 14.54 13.15
N VAL A 305 -2.15 15.37 13.84
CA VAL A 305 -1.76 16.75 14.12
C VAL A 305 -0.70 16.71 15.23
N PRO A 306 0.44 17.42 15.10
CA PRO A 306 1.40 17.51 16.18
C PRO A 306 0.71 17.98 17.47
N ASN A 307 0.98 17.30 18.59
CA ASN A 307 0.36 17.64 19.86
C ASN A 307 0.91 19.00 20.31
N LEU A 308 0.10 20.05 20.15
CA LEU A 308 0.42 21.45 20.47
C LEU A 308 0.46 21.64 22.00
N ALA A 309 1.47 21.10 22.66
CA ALA A 309 1.66 21.33 24.09
C ALA A 309 2.23 22.74 24.37
N ASP A 310 2.78 23.44 23.37
CA ASP A 310 3.35 24.78 23.51
C ASP A 310 2.76 25.76 22.48
N PRO A 311 1.91 26.73 22.89
CA PRO A 311 1.33 27.74 22.01
C PRO A 311 2.35 28.76 21.47
N SER A 312 3.60 28.74 21.93
CA SER A 312 4.64 29.66 21.45
C SER A 312 5.23 29.29 20.09
N ASP A 313 4.94 28.09 19.58
CA ASP A 313 5.56 27.54 18.36
C ASP A 313 4.60 27.50 17.14
N ILE A 314 3.71 28.49 17.02
CA ILE A 314 2.72 28.58 15.93
C ILE A 314 3.39 28.73 14.55
N SER A 315 4.58 29.34 14.47
CA SER A 315 5.33 29.43 13.21
C SER A 315 5.95 28.09 12.82
N ALA A 316 6.46 27.32 13.78
CA ALA A 316 6.85 25.94 13.54
C ALA A 316 5.63 25.04 13.32
N TYR A 317 4.42 25.37 13.79
CA TYR A 317 3.19 24.64 13.49
C TYR A 317 2.75 24.78 12.04
N LEU A 318 2.82 25.99 11.47
CA LEU A 318 2.53 26.23 10.05
C LEU A 318 3.58 25.58 9.12
N LEU A 319 4.80 25.37 9.61
CA LEU A 319 5.90 24.76 8.88
C LEU A 319 6.15 23.28 9.22
N SER A 320 5.65 22.77 10.36
CA SER A 320 5.73 21.37 10.76
C SER A 320 4.57 20.61 10.13
N GLN A 321 4.72 20.53 8.80
CA GLN A 321 3.98 19.71 7.86
C GLN A 321 3.49 18.43 8.50
N PHE A 322 2.24 18.08 8.20
CA PHE A 322 1.63 16.81 8.53
C PHE A 322 2.64 15.66 8.33
N LYS A 323 3.07 15.05 9.44
CA LYS A 323 4.09 14.00 9.39
C LYS A 323 3.40 12.66 9.30
N LEU A 324 3.83 11.85 8.35
CA LEU A 324 3.54 10.41 8.30
C LEU A 324 4.30 9.69 9.44
N THR A 325 3.89 9.89 10.69
CA THR A 325 4.42 9.11 11.81
C THR A 325 4.15 7.61 11.60
N PRO A 326 4.81 6.68 12.32
CA PRO A 326 4.44 5.25 12.24
C PRO A 326 2.95 5.01 12.53
N ARG A 327 2.37 5.77 13.47
CA ARG A 327 0.93 5.74 13.76
C ARG A 327 0.09 6.26 12.60
N ALA A 328 0.49 7.38 12.00
CA ALA A 328 -0.18 7.92 10.82
C ALA A 328 -0.11 6.96 9.63
N ASN A 329 1.00 6.27 9.41
CA ASN A 329 1.12 5.23 8.38
C ASN A 329 0.12 4.09 8.59
N GLN A 330 -0.02 3.60 9.83
CA GLN A 330 -1.04 2.60 10.17
C GLN A 330 -2.46 3.12 9.90
N LYS A 331 -2.75 4.37 10.31
CA LYS A 331 -4.05 5.00 10.10
C LYS A 331 -4.39 5.13 8.62
N VAL A 332 -3.44 5.59 7.80
CA VAL A 332 -3.57 5.67 6.32
C VAL A 332 -3.84 4.28 5.74
N ALA A 333 -3.08 3.25 6.13
CA ALA A 333 -3.29 1.89 5.64
C ALA A 333 -4.68 1.36 5.99
N ILE A 334 -5.16 1.57 7.22
CA ILE A 334 -6.50 1.17 7.66
C ILE A 334 -7.59 1.87 6.85
N TYR A 335 -7.45 3.18 6.61
CA TYR A 335 -8.45 3.93 5.83
C TYR A 335 -8.43 3.55 4.36
N LEU A 336 -7.25 3.40 3.75
CA LEU A 336 -7.15 2.90 2.38
C LEU A 336 -7.74 1.51 2.23
N HIS A 337 -7.51 0.61 3.20
CA HIS A 337 -8.10 -0.72 3.20
C HIS A 337 -9.62 -0.64 3.01
N MET A 338 -10.32 0.29 3.68
CA MET A 338 -11.76 0.47 3.49
C MET A 338 -12.15 0.84 2.06
N HIS A 339 -11.33 1.63 1.36
CA HIS A 339 -11.59 2.05 -0.01
C HIS A 339 -11.31 0.95 -1.05
N VAL A 340 -10.29 0.12 -0.81
CA VAL A 340 -9.83 -0.86 -1.81
C VAL A 340 -10.27 -2.28 -1.53
N CYS A 341 -10.83 -2.56 -0.34
CA CYS A 341 -11.20 -3.91 0.10
C CYS A 341 -12.08 -4.64 -0.91
N ARG A 342 -13.09 -3.99 -1.49
CA ARG A 342 -14.01 -4.67 -2.44
C ARG A 342 -13.30 -5.26 -3.66
N TYR A 343 -12.17 -4.66 -4.05
CA TYR A 343 -11.37 -5.12 -5.18
C TYR A 343 -10.38 -6.20 -4.75
N LEU A 344 -9.84 -6.08 -3.54
CA LEU A 344 -8.69 -6.86 -3.09
C LEU A 344 -9.04 -8.03 -2.15
N ALA A 345 -10.11 -7.97 -1.38
CA ALA A 345 -10.48 -9.05 -0.47
C ALA A 345 -10.90 -10.31 -1.23
N ALA A 346 -10.51 -11.48 -0.73
CA ALA A 346 -10.99 -12.76 -1.26
C ALA A 346 -12.52 -12.91 -1.17
N ARG A 347 -13.13 -12.20 -0.21
CA ARG A 347 -14.58 -12.15 0.03
C ARG A 347 -15.05 -10.70 0.04
N PRO A 348 -15.37 -10.12 -1.13
CA PRO A 348 -15.80 -8.71 -1.24
C PRO A 348 -17.05 -8.38 -0.43
N ASP A 349 -17.92 -9.37 -0.17
CA ASP A 349 -19.12 -9.28 0.66
C ASP A 349 -18.83 -8.93 2.12
N LYS A 350 -17.61 -9.18 2.60
CA LYS A 350 -17.18 -8.86 3.96
C LYS A 350 -16.52 -7.50 4.09
N CYS A 351 -16.36 -6.78 2.98
CA CYS A 351 -15.76 -5.46 3.01
C CYS A 351 -16.76 -4.42 3.52
N PRO A 352 -16.35 -3.50 4.41
CA PRO A 352 -17.17 -2.36 4.75
C PRO A 352 -17.46 -1.56 3.49
N PHE A 353 -18.73 -1.53 3.06
CA PHE A 353 -19.10 -0.95 1.78
C PHE A 353 -19.12 0.57 1.85
N LEU A 354 -18.19 1.22 1.15
CA LEU A 354 -18.28 2.64 0.82
C LEU A 354 -19.05 2.79 -0.49
N LYS A 355 -20.16 3.54 -0.46
CA LYS A 355 -20.97 3.82 -1.65
C LYS A 355 -20.13 4.57 -2.68
N SER A 356 -20.39 4.37 -3.98
CA SER A 356 -19.70 5.07 -5.07
C SER A 356 -19.74 6.60 -4.93
N GLN A 357 -20.80 7.14 -4.33
CA GLN A 357 -20.98 8.56 -4.01
C GLN A 357 -19.89 9.14 -3.08
N THR A 358 -19.21 8.30 -2.30
CA THR A 358 -18.07 8.69 -1.47
C THR A 358 -16.89 9.21 -2.30
N TYR A 359 -16.79 8.82 -3.58
CA TYR A 359 -15.66 9.17 -4.45
C TYR A 359 -15.96 10.33 -5.42
N GLU A 360 -17.12 10.97 -5.29
CA GLU A 360 -17.53 12.12 -6.12
C GLU A 360 -17.01 13.47 -5.58
N GLY A 361 -16.06 13.45 -4.64
CA GLY A 361 -15.57 14.66 -3.96
C GLY A 361 -16.56 15.24 -2.95
N ARG A 362 -17.61 14.49 -2.60
CA ARG A 362 -18.30 14.72 -1.33
C ARG A 362 -17.36 14.17 -0.26
N VAL A 363 -16.86 15.05 0.61
CA VAL A 363 -16.05 14.69 1.78
C VAL A 363 -16.64 13.43 2.41
N TYR A 364 -15.82 12.38 2.53
CA TYR A 364 -16.22 11.19 3.26
C TYR A 364 -16.44 11.56 4.72
N GLU A 365 -17.69 11.73 5.11
CA GLU A 365 -18.11 11.97 6.49
C GLU A 365 -19.19 10.94 6.83
N PRO A 366 -18.91 9.97 7.74
CA PRO A 366 -20.07 9.20 8.21
C PRO A 366 -20.19 8.98 9.73
N ALA A 367 -19.10 8.74 10.45
CA ALA A 367 -19.18 8.30 11.85
C ALA A 367 -17.90 8.52 12.66
N MET A 368 -16.81 8.98 12.01
CA MET A 368 -15.61 9.47 12.70
C MET A 368 -15.87 10.77 13.47
N GLU A 369 -16.84 11.56 13.02
CA GLU A 369 -17.40 12.70 13.76
C GLU A 369 -17.99 12.27 15.14
N ARG A 370 -18.45 11.01 15.30
CA ARG A 370 -18.96 10.49 16.59
C ARG A 370 -17.83 10.10 17.55
N LEU A 371 -16.73 9.53 17.05
CA LEU A 371 -15.57 9.17 17.86
C LEU A 371 -14.78 10.41 18.26
N GLU A 372 -14.58 11.36 17.34
CA GLU A 372 -13.94 12.63 17.63
C GLU A 372 -14.78 13.50 18.58
N ARG A 373 -16.12 13.56 18.44
CA ARG A 373 -16.99 14.19 19.46
C ARG A 373 -16.91 13.54 20.84
N TRP A 374 -16.76 12.21 20.91
CA TRP A 374 -16.60 11.51 22.19
C TRP A 374 -15.24 11.81 22.83
N VAL A 375 -14.16 11.78 22.05
CA VAL A 375 -12.80 12.13 22.51
C VAL A 375 -12.74 13.60 22.94
N GLN A 376 -13.35 14.51 22.18
CA GLN A 376 -13.39 15.94 22.50
C GLN A 376 -14.20 16.22 23.77
N GLY A 377 -15.33 15.53 23.98
CA GLY A 377 -16.14 15.65 25.19
C GLY A 377 -15.43 15.14 26.46
N GLU A 378 -14.63 14.07 26.35
CA GLU A 378 -13.76 13.57 27.44
C GLU A 378 -12.67 14.58 27.80
N ILE A 379 -12.08 15.24 26.80
CA ILE A 379 -11.05 16.27 26.97
C ILE A 379 -11.64 17.51 27.65
N GLU A 380 -12.78 18.04 27.17
CA GLU A 380 -13.46 19.21 27.75
C GLU A 380 -13.93 18.94 29.19
N GLY A 381 -14.45 17.73 29.46
CA GLY A 381 -14.85 17.32 30.80
C GLY A 381 -13.69 17.33 31.80
N LYS A 382 -12.52 16.79 31.39
CA LYS A 382 -11.31 16.79 32.21
C LYS A 382 -10.75 18.20 32.43
N VAL A 383 -10.74 19.05 31.39
CA VAL A 383 -10.28 20.44 31.51
C VAL A 383 -11.18 21.25 32.46
N LYS A 384 -12.50 21.10 32.36
CA LYS A 384 -13.45 21.79 33.24
C LYS A 384 -13.32 21.35 34.71
N ALA A 385 -13.08 20.06 34.95
CA ALA A 385 -12.84 19.53 36.30
C ALA A 385 -11.58 20.15 36.94
N VAL A 386 -10.49 20.25 36.19
CA VAL A 386 -9.24 20.87 36.67
C VAL A 386 -9.42 22.36 36.96
N LEU A 387 -10.18 23.08 36.13
CA LEU A 387 -10.48 24.50 36.35
C LEU A 387 -11.34 24.72 37.59
N MET A 388 -12.37 23.91 37.81
CA MET A 388 -13.24 24.02 39.00
C MET A 388 -12.58 23.58 40.30
N GLU A 389 -11.61 22.67 40.26
CA GLU A 389 -10.81 22.29 41.43
C GLU A 389 -9.91 23.43 41.90
N LYS A 390 -9.46 24.28 40.96
CA LYS A 390 -8.65 25.47 41.23
C LYS A 390 -9.47 26.63 41.85
N GLU A 391 -10.79 26.63 41.64
CA GLU A 391 -11.71 27.63 42.18
C GLU A 391 -12.34 27.25 43.51
N ARG A 392 -12.07 26.05 44.06
CA ARG A 392 -12.57 25.71 45.39
C ARG A 392 -11.92 26.64 46.43
N PRO A 393 -12.71 27.48 47.13
CA PRO A 393 -12.16 28.33 48.17
C PRO A 393 -11.56 27.42 49.24
N LYS A 394 -10.29 27.66 49.59
CA LYS A 394 -9.65 26.99 50.72
C LYS A 394 -10.48 27.34 51.95
N VAL A 395 -11.24 26.38 52.44
CA VAL A 395 -11.93 26.49 53.72
C VAL A 395 -10.81 26.46 54.76
N ASP A 396 -10.44 27.64 55.23
CA ASP A 396 -9.59 27.77 56.39
C ASP A 396 -10.26 27.03 57.54
N LYS A 397 -9.60 25.98 58.03
CA LYS A 397 -10.00 25.24 59.22
C LYS A 397 -9.81 26.16 60.42
N GLY A 398 -10.79 27.04 60.63
CA GLY A 398 -10.91 27.91 61.78
C GLY A 398 -11.26 27.12 63.02
N GLU A 399 -10.38 27.24 64.01
CA GLU A 399 -10.44 26.74 65.39
C GLU A 399 -11.86 26.66 66.00
N GLU A 400 -12.22 25.45 66.41
CA GLU A 400 -13.34 25.19 67.32
C GLU A 400 -12.85 25.42 68.76
N LYS A 401 -13.00 26.65 69.28
CA LYS A 401 -12.81 26.94 70.71
C LYS A 401 -14.15 26.76 71.44
N GLY A 402 -14.21 25.67 72.20
CA GLY A 402 -15.32 25.35 73.10
C GLY A 402 -15.51 26.40 74.19
N LEU A 403 -16.76 26.85 74.35
CA LEU A 403 -17.23 27.55 75.53
C LEU A 403 -17.70 26.51 76.56
N ALA A 404 -17.01 26.46 77.69
CA ALA A 404 -17.50 25.85 78.93
C ALA A 404 -17.73 26.96 79.97
N GLY A 405 -18.98 27.05 80.43
CA GLY A 405 -19.48 27.57 81.72
C GLY A 405 -18.87 28.82 82.36
N LEU A 406 -19.67 29.88 82.55
CA LEU A 406 -20.50 30.13 83.75
C LEU A 406 -21.22 31.48 83.64
#